data_AF-A0A6B2BXA6-F1
#
_entry.id   AF-A0A6B2BXA6-F1
#
_cell.length_a   1.000
_cell.length_b   1.000
_cell.length_c   1.000
_cell.angle_alpha   90.00
_cell.angle_beta   90.00
_cell.angle_gamma   90.00
#
_symmetry.space_group_name_H-M   'P 1'
#
loop_
_entity.id
_entity.type
_entity.pdbx_description
1 polymer ?
#
loop_
_entity_poly.entity_id
_entity_poly.type
_entity_poly.pdbx_seq_one_letter_code
_entity_poly.pdbx_strand_id
1 'polypeptide(L)'
;MVEDRFRVLLKLGLTSYDVKVFQALLNGGLMTAKEISRYSHVPYPKIYISLKKLAEMKWIKEEKSWPSRYYLASPDEILMRFKEKVKSDLEEFESFIESSVRPVYNSRGITEKSDVWLVNGYMAVMETVIEAVKLAKEEAKIALPFEPTQSFFKGLKDSLSDKKDLKVKVLVSSKSLSYIKKEIPKAEVRARDSMFGGGVISDSRTVVLMLSMPEGDYTAIASNHPYLAMLADSYFNYLWEGAETIV
;
A
#
# COMPACT_ATOMS: atom_id res chain seq x y z
N MET A 1 -18.47 26.27 21.16
CA MET A 1 -18.35 25.46 19.93
C MET A 1 -16.88 25.07 19.79
N VAL A 2 -16.57 23.87 19.29
CA VAL A 2 -15.18 23.54 18.92
C VAL A 2 -14.87 24.34 17.64
N GLU A 3 -13.85 25.20 17.67
CA GLU A 3 -13.39 25.93 16.49
C GLU A 3 -13.06 24.96 15.35
N ASP A 4 -13.41 25.32 14.11
CA ASP A 4 -13.31 24.43 12.95
C ASP A 4 -11.89 23.87 12.75
N ARG A 5 -10.85 24.63 13.10
CA ARG A 5 -9.45 24.21 13.00
C ARG A 5 -9.09 23.01 13.90
N PHE A 6 -9.87 22.72 14.95
CA PHE A 6 -9.62 21.58 15.84
C PHE A 6 -10.51 20.36 15.56
N ARG A 7 -11.36 20.39 14.52
CA ARG A 7 -12.18 19.23 14.15
C ARG A 7 -11.36 17.98 13.84
N VAL A 8 -10.13 18.15 13.37
CA VAL A 8 -9.21 17.03 13.11
C VAL A 8 -8.98 16.19 14.37
N LEU A 9 -8.91 16.81 15.55
CA LEU A 9 -8.70 16.12 16.81
C LEU A 9 -9.85 15.16 17.16
N LEU A 10 -11.08 15.49 16.78
CA LEU A 10 -12.23 14.61 16.95
C LEU A 10 -12.09 13.35 16.08
N LYS A 11 -11.56 13.48 14.87
CA LYS A 11 -11.28 12.33 13.98
C LYS A 11 -10.19 11.42 14.53
N LEU A 12 -9.31 11.95 15.38
CA LEU A 12 -8.26 11.18 16.06
C LEU A 12 -8.74 10.55 17.38
N GLY A 13 -10.06 10.51 17.63
CA GLY A 13 -10.65 9.84 18.78
C GLY A 13 -10.73 10.69 20.05
N LEU A 14 -10.44 12.00 19.98
CA LEU A 14 -10.71 12.91 21.09
C LEU A 14 -12.20 13.29 21.16
N THR A 15 -12.71 13.44 22.38
CA THR A 15 -14.08 13.92 22.61
C THR A 15 -14.14 15.44 22.57
N SER A 16 -15.34 16.01 22.53
CA SER A 16 -15.52 17.47 22.62
C SER A 16 -14.97 18.07 23.92
N TYR A 17 -14.98 17.32 25.02
CA TYR A 17 -14.36 17.74 26.28
C TYR A 17 -12.83 17.72 26.18
N ASP A 18 -12.26 16.66 25.59
CA ASP A 18 -10.81 16.54 25.43
C ASP A 18 -10.26 17.67 24.55
N VAL A 19 -10.96 18.02 23.47
CA VAL A 19 -10.58 19.13 22.59
C VAL A 19 -10.62 20.47 23.32
N LYS A 20 -11.65 20.72 24.15
CA LYS A 20 -11.72 21.95 24.96
C LYS A 20 -10.60 22.04 25.99
N VAL A 21 -10.23 20.92 26.61
CA VAL A 21 -9.10 20.84 27.54
C VAL A 21 -7.77 21.06 26.81
N PHE A 22 -7.59 20.43 25.65
CA PHE A 22 -6.43 20.66 24.79
C PHE A 22 -6.29 22.14 24.38
N GLN A 23 -7.38 22.78 23.96
CA GLN A 23 -7.41 24.20 23.62
C GLN A 23 -7.07 25.10 24.81
N ALA A 24 -7.56 24.77 26.01
CA ALA A 24 -7.24 25.52 27.22
C ALA A 24 -5.75 25.47 27.53
N LEU A 25 -5.13 24.28 27.46
CA LEU A 25 -3.69 24.13 27.66
C LEU A 25 -2.85 24.77 26.55
N LEU A 26 -3.32 24.74 25.31
CA LEU A 26 -2.65 25.41 24.19
C LEU A 26 -2.56 26.93 24.39
N ASN A 27 -3.67 27.53 24.83
CA ASN A 27 -3.79 28.99 24.95
C ASN A 27 -3.30 29.50 26.31
N GLY A 28 -3.53 28.74 27.39
CA GLY A 28 -3.21 29.13 28.76
C GLY A 28 -1.88 28.59 29.29
N GLY A 29 -1.21 27.69 28.57
CA GLY A 29 0.08 27.13 28.94
C GLY A 29 -0.02 26.23 30.18
N LEU A 30 0.79 26.54 31.20
CA LEU A 30 0.89 25.77 32.44
C LEU A 30 -0.28 26.10 33.38
N MET A 31 -1.18 25.14 33.59
CA MET A 31 -2.43 25.36 34.33
C MET A 31 -2.77 24.23 35.29
N THR A 32 -3.41 24.56 36.41
CA THR A 32 -4.02 23.59 37.33
C THR A 32 -5.35 23.08 36.79
N ALA A 33 -5.81 21.91 37.25
CA ALA A 33 -7.11 21.36 36.85
C ALA A 33 -8.29 22.34 37.07
N LYS A 34 -8.20 23.18 38.12
CA LYS A 34 -9.22 24.19 38.45
C LYS A 34 -9.21 25.34 37.45
N GLU A 35 -8.04 25.80 37.03
CA GLU A 35 -7.90 26.82 35.99
C GLU A 35 -8.36 26.29 34.63
N ILE A 36 -8.00 25.06 34.28
CA ILE A 36 -8.44 24.40 33.04
C ILE A 36 -9.97 24.29 33.00
N SER A 37 -10.60 23.87 34.10
CA SER A 37 -12.08 23.83 34.24
C SER A 37 -12.72 25.17 33.91
N ARG A 38 -12.21 26.25 34.53
CA ARG A 38 -12.73 27.62 34.31
C ARG A 38 -12.51 28.10 32.88
N TYR A 39 -11.34 27.84 32.30
CA TYR A 39 -11.00 28.32 30.96
C TYR A 39 -11.75 27.56 29.86
N SER A 40 -11.78 26.23 29.96
CA SER A 40 -12.41 25.34 28.98
C SER A 40 -13.94 25.26 29.10
N HIS A 41 -14.51 25.74 30.20
CA HIS A 41 -15.92 25.56 30.58
C HIS A 41 -16.35 24.08 30.64
N VAL A 42 -15.38 23.18 30.86
CA VAL A 42 -15.62 21.75 31.08
C VAL A 42 -15.78 21.51 32.59
N PRO A 43 -16.82 20.80 33.04
CA PRO A 43 -17.03 20.54 34.46
C PRO A 43 -15.80 19.92 35.13
N TYR A 44 -15.45 20.40 36.32
CA TYR A 44 -14.24 19.98 37.05
C TYR A 44 -14.06 18.45 37.15
N PRO A 45 -15.10 17.63 37.45
CA PRO A 45 -14.94 16.17 37.48
C PRO A 45 -14.54 15.54 36.13
N LYS A 46 -14.88 16.19 35.00
CA LYS A 46 -14.53 15.72 33.65
C LYS A 46 -13.12 16.12 33.23
N ILE A 47 -12.52 17.15 33.87
CA ILE A 47 -11.15 17.59 33.58
C ILE A 47 -10.15 16.46 33.79
N TYR A 48 -10.24 15.74 34.91
CA TYR A 48 -9.30 14.64 35.18
C TYR A 48 -9.42 13.49 34.18
N ILE A 49 -10.61 13.24 33.63
CA ILE A 49 -10.81 12.21 32.58
C ILE A 49 -10.07 12.63 31.31
N SER A 50 -10.25 13.87 30.87
CA SER A 50 -9.57 14.40 29.69
C SER A 50 -8.06 14.53 29.88
N LEU A 51 -7.60 14.99 31.04
CA LEU A 51 -6.18 15.05 31.38
C LEU A 51 -5.56 13.66 31.40
N LYS A 52 -6.21 12.67 32.02
CA LYS A 52 -5.73 11.29 32.04
C LYS A 52 -5.57 10.75 30.62
N LYS A 53 -6.58 10.92 29.77
CA LYS A 53 -6.53 10.48 28.37
C LYS A 53 -5.43 11.17 27.57
N LEU A 54 -5.31 12.49 27.68
CA LEU A 54 -4.24 13.23 27.01
C LEU A 54 -2.84 12.84 27.54
N ALA A 55 -2.72 12.48 28.82
CA ALA A 55 -1.47 12.01 29.42
C ALA A 55 -1.12 10.58 28.95
N GLU A 56 -2.10 9.68 28.83
CA GLU A 56 -1.92 8.34 28.26
C GLU A 56 -1.45 8.40 26.80
N MET A 57 -1.98 9.37 26.03
CA MET A 57 -1.50 9.68 24.68
C MET A 57 -0.14 10.39 24.65
N LYS A 58 0.40 10.79 25.81
CA LYS A 58 1.62 11.60 25.99
C LYS A 58 1.56 12.97 25.30
N TRP A 59 0.37 13.56 25.20
CA TRP A 59 0.17 14.87 24.60
C TRP A 59 0.30 16.02 25.60
N ILE A 60 0.20 15.71 26.90
CA ILE A 60 0.43 16.65 27.99
C ILE A 60 1.54 16.13 28.91
N LYS A 61 2.11 17.06 29.67
CA LYS A 61 3.05 16.80 30.77
C LYS A 61 2.45 17.33 32.06
N GLU A 62 2.75 16.65 33.16
CA GLU A 62 2.35 17.05 34.51
C GLU A 62 3.59 17.52 35.29
N GLU A 63 3.49 18.70 35.87
CA GLU A 63 4.42 19.20 36.86
C GLU A 63 3.84 18.91 38.26
N LYS A 64 4.50 18.00 38.98
CA LYS A 64 4.11 17.55 40.32
C LYS A 64 4.35 18.66 41.35
N SER A 65 3.41 19.58 41.43
CA SER A 65 3.29 20.65 42.42
C SER A 65 1.98 20.49 43.19
N TRP A 66 1.76 21.28 44.25
CA TRP A 66 0.48 21.30 44.97
C TRP A 66 -0.23 22.64 44.77
N PRO A 67 -1.35 22.69 44.02
CA PRO A 67 -1.95 21.62 43.21
C PRO A 67 -1.18 21.32 41.92
N SER A 68 -1.30 20.10 41.38
CA SER A 68 -0.63 19.69 40.12
C SER A 68 -0.95 20.63 38.97
N ARG A 69 0.05 20.87 38.11
CA ARG A 69 -0.05 21.70 36.91
C ARG A 69 0.21 20.88 35.66
N TYR A 70 -0.46 21.24 34.57
CA TYR A 70 -0.43 20.52 33.31
C TYR A 70 -0.14 21.49 32.16
N TYR A 71 0.55 21.03 31.14
CA TYR A 71 0.84 21.79 29.92
C TYR A 71 0.96 20.83 28.72
N LEU A 72 0.81 21.35 27.50
CA LEU A 72 1.00 20.55 26.28
C LEU A 72 2.48 20.18 26.09
N ALA A 73 2.72 18.97 25.60
CA ALA A 73 4.00 18.63 24.99
C ALA A 73 4.23 19.47 23.72
N SER A 74 5.47 19.50 23.21
CA SER A 74 5.74 20.25 21.97
C SER A 74 4.96 19.65 20.80
N PRO A 75 4.59 20.44 19.77
CA PRO A 75 3.90 19.93 18.59
C PRO A 75 4.62 18.74 17.93
N ASP A 76 5.96 18.81 17.84
CA ASP A 76 6.78 17.73 17.27
C ASP A 76 6.70 16.45 18.11
N GLU A 77 6.73 16.57 19.44
CA GLU A 77 6.61 15.44 20.35
C GLU A 77 5.21 14.82 20.24
N ILE A 78 4.14 15.62 20.23
CA ILE A 78 2.76 15.15 20.05
C ILE A 78 2.64 14.37 18.74
N LEU A 79 3.15 14.93 17.63
CA LEU A 79 3.07 14.30 16.32
C LEU A 79 3.85 12.99 16.27
N MET A 80 5.08 12.98 16.79
CA MET A 80 5.92 11.78 16.84
C MET A 80 5.25 10.67 17.66
N ARG A 81 4.80 10.99 18.88
CA ARG A 81 4.13 10.02 19.78
C ARG A 81 2.84 9.47 19.17
N PHE A 82 2.07 10.33 18.50
CA PHE A 82 0.84 9.88 17.85
C PHE A 82 1.11 8.95 16.68
N LYS A 83 2.11 9.25 15.84
CA LYS A 83 2.53 8.35 14.74
C LYS A 83 3.00 7.00 15.27
N GLU A 84 3.82 6.98 16.32
CA GLU A 84 4.27 5.75 16.98
C GLU A 84 3.09 4.93 17.49
N LYS A 85 2.13 5.58 18.17
CA LYS A 85 0.94 4.91 18.69
C LYS A 85 0.08 4.30 17.58
N VAL A 86 -0.23 5.08 16.54
CA VAL A 86 -1.04 4.60 15.42
C VAL A 86 -0.36 3.43 14.69
N LYS A 87 0.96 3.50 14.50
CA LYS A 87 1.72 2.40 13.90
C LYS A 87 1.63 1.14 14.76
N SER A 88 1.87 1.26 16.06
CA SER A 88 1.78 0.13 17.00
C SER A 88 0.37 -0.48 17.04
N ASP A 89 -0.67 0.36 17.04
CA ASP A 89 -2.06 -0.09 17.07
C ASP A 89 -2.44 -0.81 15.78
N LEU A 90 -1.93 -0.34 14.65
CA LEU A 90 -2.12 -1.00 13.36
C LEU A 90 -1.43 -2.36 13.33
N GLU A 91 -0.18 -2.46 13.79
CA GLU A 91 0.56 -3.73 13.87
C GLU A 91 -0.15 -4.74 14.79
N GLU A 92 -0.67 -4.30 15.94
CA GLU A 92 -1.46 -5.14 16.85
C GLU A 92 -2.77 -5.59 16.20
N PHE A 93 -3.47 -4.68 15.52
CA PHE A 93 -4.70 -5.00 14.81
C PHE A 93 -4.47 -5.99 13.67
N GLU A 94 -3.43 -5.80 12.85
CA GLU A 94 -3.03 -6.74 11.80
C GLU A 94 -2.75 -8.12 12.38
N SER A 95 -1.96 -8.19 13.46
CA SER A 95 -1.68 -9.45 14.16
C SER A 95 -2.95 -10.12 14.67
N PHE A 96 -3.89 -9.34 15.23
CA PHE A 96 -5.20 -9.86 15.66
C PHE A 96 -6.01 -10.42 14.48
N ILE A 97 -6.06 -9.70 13.35
CA ILE A 97 -6.76 -10.16 12.15
C ILE A 97 -6.16 -11.49 11.65
N GLU A 98 -4.84 -11.57 11.54
CA GLU A 98 -4.15 -12.77 11.04
C GLU A 98 -4.27 -13.96 11.97
N SER A 99 -4.12 -13.76 13.28
CA SER A 99 -4.09 -14.85 14.26
C SER A 99 -5.48 -15.31 14.71
N SER A 100 -6.45 -14.40 14.77
CA SER A 100 -7.73 -14.64 15.45
C SER A 100 -8.92 -14.60 14.50
N VAL A 101 -8.90 -13.73 13.49
CA VAL A 101 -10.05 -13.55 12.57
C VAL A 101 -9.92 -14.44 11.33
N ARG A 102 -8.77 -14.38 10.64
CA ARG A 102 -8.52 -15.10 9.38
C ARG A 102 -8.73 -16.62 9.50
N PRO A 103 -8.29 -17.32 10.55
CA PRO A 103 -8.51 -18.77 10.67
C PRO A 103 -10.00 -19.12 10.83
N VAL A 104 -10.74 -18.32 11.60
CA VAL A 104 -12.17 -18.52 11.84
C VAL A 104 -12.98 -18.18 10.59
N TYR A 105 -12.57 -17.14 9.85
CA TYR A 105 -13.19 -16.77 8.59
C TYR A 105 -12.97 -17.85 7.51
N ASN A 106 -11.73 -18.32 7.34
CA ASN A 106 -11.37 -19.33 6.35
C ASN A 106 -11.98 -20.70 6.63
N SER A 107 -12.14 -21.09 7.90
CA SER A 107 -12.73 -22.38 8.28
C SER A 107 -14.23 -22.50 7.97
N ARG A 108 -14.91 -21.40 7.62
CA ARG A 108 -16.33 -21.40 7.23
C ARG A 108 -16.57 -21.83 5.78
N GLY A 109 -15.52 -22.13 5.01
CA GLY A 109 -15.63 -22.50 3.59
C GLY A 109 -16.17 -21.38 2.69
N ILE A 110 -16.44 -20.19 3.24
CA ILE A 110 -16.77 -18.97 2.50
C ILE A 110 -15.46 -18.42 1.94
N THR A 111 -15.00 -19.05 0.87
CA THR A 111 -13.98 -18.49 -0.02
C THR A 111 -14.66 -17.50 -0.97
N GLU A 112 -15.09 -16.34 -0.44
CA GLU A 112 -15.27 -15.19 -1.33
C GLU A 112 -13.89 -14.70 -1.74
N LYS A 113 -13.59 -14.93 -3.03
CA LYS A 113 -12.36 -14.63 -3.75
C LYS A 113 -11.84 -13.20 -3.52
N SER A 114 -10.53 -13.08 -3.37
CA SER A 114 -9.80 -12.04 -4.10
C SER A 114 -8.36 -12.47 -4.43
N ASP A 115 -8.15 -13.73 -4.83
CA ASP A 115 -6.92 -14.06 -5.53
C ASP A 115 -7.02 -13.77 -7.02
N VAL A 116 -8.18 -13.32 -7.54
CA VAL A 116 -8.38 -13.03 -8.96
C VAL A 116 -9.26 -11.80 -9.10
N TRP A 117 -8.76 -10.73 -9.72
CA TRP A 117 -9.54 -9.55 -10.07
C TRP A 117 -9.44 -9.23 -11.55
N LEU A 118 -10.52 -8.67 -12.09
CA LEU A 118 -10.62 -8.23 -13.47
C LEU A 118 -10.24 -6.75 -13.54
N VAL A 119 -9.26 -6.43 -14.38
CA VAL A 119 -8.82 -5.06 -14.66
C VAL A 119 -9.28 -4.69 -16.05
N ASN A 120 -9.98 -3.56 -16.19
CA ASN A 120 -10.51 -3.10 -17.46
C ASN A 120 -9.95 -1.72 -17.84
N GLY A 121 -9.73 -1.51 -19.13
CA GLY A 121 -9.19 -0.29 -19.70
C GLY A 121 -7.67 -0.33 -19.84
N TYR A 122 -7.17 0.21 -20.95
CA TYR A 122 -5.75 0.15 -21.32
C TYR A 122 -4.83 0.66 -20.21
N MET A 123 -5.10 1.86 -19.70
CA MET A 123 -4.26 2.49 -18.67
C MET A 123 -4.18 1.65 -17.40
N ALA A 124 -5.32 1.15 -16.91
CA ALA A 124 -5.38 0.34 -15.69
C ALA A 124 -4.64 -1.00 -15.87
N VAL A 125 -4.78 -1.65 -17.03
CA VAL A 125 -4.05 -2.90 -17.33
C VAL A 125 -2.55 -2.63 -17.37
N MET A 126 -2.10 -1.59 -18.08
CA MET A 126 -0.68 -1.25 -18.17
C MET A 126 -0.08 -0.90 -16.80
N GLU A 127 -0.81 -0.14 -15.97
CA GLU A 127 -0.40 0.21 -14.61
C GLU A 127 -0.28 -1.04 -13.73
N THR A 128 -1.26 -1.95 -13.80
CA THR A 128 -1.22 -3.23 -13.05
C THR A 128 -0.01 -4.08 -13.45
N VAL A 129 0.32 -4.13 -14.75
CA VAL A 129 1.52 -4.83 -15.25
C VAL A 129 2.79 -4.20 -14.69
N ILE A 130 2.91 -2.86 -14.75
CA ILE A 130 4.08 -2.14 -14.21
C ILE A 130 4.22 -2.35 -12.70
N GLU A 131 3.11 -2.33 -11.97
CA GLU A 131 3.09 -2.57 -10.53
C GLU A 131 3.55 -3.99 -10.18
N ALA A 132 3.06 -5.00 -10.88
CA ALA A 132 3.50 -6.38 -10.69
C ALA A 132 5.03 -6.50 -10.88
N VAL A 133 5.58 -5.93 -11.96
CA VAL A 133 7.06 -5.89 -12.18
C VAL A 133 7.77 -5.13 -11.06
N LYS A 134 7.20 -4.02 -10.59
CA LYS A 134 7.74 -3.21 -9.49
C LYS A 134 7.76 -3.95 -8.16
N LEU A 135 6.91 -4.95 -7.96
CA LEU A 135 6.90 -5.77 -6.74
C LEU A 135 7.84 -6.98 -6.80
N ALA A 136 8.25 -7.43 -8.00
CA ALA A 136 9.13 -8.58 -8.18
C ALA A 136 10.49 -8.45 -7.47
N LYS A 137 10.96 -9.49 -6.79
CA LYS A 137 12.22 -9.49 -6.04
C LYS A 137 13.30 -10.39 -6.65
N GLU A 138 12.91 -11.52 -7.22
CA GLU A 138 13.81 -12.57 -7.70
C GLU A 138 13.74 -12.74 -9.22
N GLU A 139 12.53 -12.82 -9.79
CA GLU A 139 12.32 -12.99 -11.23
C GLU A 139 11.06 -12.27 -11.72
N ALA A 140 11.15 -11.65 -12.90
CA ALA A 140 10.01 -11.13 -13.66
C ALA A 140 10.02 -11.73 -15.08
N LYS A 141 8.94 -12.40 -15.44
CA LYS A 141 8.70 -12.96 -16.78
C LYS A 141 7.61 -12.16 -17.47
N ILE A 142 7.89 -11.62 -18.65
CA ILE A 142 7.00 -10.69 -19.35
C ILE A 142 6.75 -11.20 -20.76
N ALA A 143 5.49 -11.36 -21.16
CA ALA A 143 5.10 -11.75 -22.51
C ALA A 143 4.26 -10.64 -23.16
N LEU A 144 4.75 -10.10 -24.28
CA LEU A 144 4.16 -8.97 -25.00
C LEU A 144 3.89 -9.37 -26.46
N PRO A 145 2.69 -9.90 -26.77
CA PRO A 145 2.35 -10.35 -28.13
C PRO A 145 2.04 -9.21 -29.11
N PHE A 146 1.98 -7.98 -28.63
CA PHE A 146 1.70 -6.78 -29.42
C PHE A 146 2.82 -5.76 -29.25
N GLU A 147 2.84 -4.76 -30.14
CA GLU A 147 3.76 -3.62 -30.06
C GLU A 147 3.28 -2.62 -28.99
N PRO A 148 3.96 -2.51 -27.84
CA PRO A 148 3.56 -1.60 -26.78
C PRO A 148 3.87 -0.15 -27.12
N THR A 149 3.16 0.78 -26.48
CA THR A 149 3.44 2.21 -26.61
C THR A 149 4.78 2.59 -25.96
N GLN A 150 5.40 3.67 -26.43
CA GLN A 150 6.65 4.18 -25.84
C GLN A 150 6.50 4.53 -24.35
N SER A 151 5.34 5.04 -23.93
CA SER A 151 5.06 5.38 -22.53
C SER A 151 5.04 4.14 -21.64
N PHE A 152 4.44 3.04 -22.09
CA PHE A 152 4.48 1.76 -21.37
C PHE A 152 5.93 1.27 -21.19
N PHE A 153 6.74 1.34 -22.24
CA PHE A 153 8.14 0.94 -22.16
C PHE A 153 8.95 1.76 -21.18
N LYS A 154 8.75 3.08 -21.18
CA LYS A 154 9.40 3.94 -20.22
C LYS A 154 9.03 3.53 -18.79
N GLY A 155 7.75 3.31 -18.51
CA GLY A 155 7.30 2.84 -17.19
C GLY A 155 7.88 1.49 -16.79
N LEU A 156 8.00 0.55 -17.74
CA LEU A 156 8.63 -0.75 -17.50
C LEU A 156 10.14 -0.64 -17.26
N LYS A 157 10.83 0.22 -18.01
CA LYS A 157 12.26 0.48 -17.83
C LYS A 157 12.54 1.11 -16.47
N ASP A 158 11.73 2.10 -16.09
CA ASP A 158 11.82 2.80 -14.82
C ASP A 158 11.52 1.85 -13.64
N SER A 159 10.55 0.95 -13.75
CA SER A 159 10.25 -0.04 -12.69
C SER A 159 11.38 -1.07 -12.47
N LEU A 160 12.26 -1.19 -13.46
CA LEU A 160 13.39 -2.09 -13.47
C LEU A 160 14.73 -1.40 -13.15
N SER A 161 14.85 -0.08 -13.19
CA SER A 161 16.15 0.63 -13.10
C SER A 161 16.92 0.31 -11.82
N ASP A 162 16.22 0.23 -10.69
CA ASP A 162 16.84 0.10 -9.36
C ASP A 162 17.02 -1.37 -8.94
N LYS A 163 16.63 -2.32 -9.78
CA LYS A 163 16.62 -3.76 -9.48
C LYS A 163 17.75 -4.50 -10.19
N LYS A 164 18.97 -4.39 -9.66
CA LYS A 164 20.17 -4.98 -10.27
C LYS A 164 20.18 -6.50 -10.27
N ASP A 165 19.70 -7.12 -9.20
CA ASP A 165 19.75 -8.58 -9.01
C ASP A 165 18.49 -9.31 -9.52
N LEU A 166 17.49 -8.57 -10.01
CA LEU A 166 16.25 -9.15 -10.54
C LEU A 166 16.51 -9.79 -11.90
N LYS A 167 16.20 -11.08 -12.03
CA LYS A 167 16.22 -11.80 -13.32
C LYS A 167 15.02 -11.37 -14.14
N VAL A 168 15.23 -10.92 -15.38
CA VAL A 168 14.14 -10.47 -16.26
C VAL A 168 14.18 -11.26 -17.56
N LYS A 169 13.07 -11.93 -17.89
CA LYS A 169 12.87 -12.65 -19.16
C LYS A 169 11.71 -12.01 -19.91
N VAL A 170 11.92 -11.68 -21.18
CA VAL A 170 10.91 -11.00 -22.01
C VAL A 170 10.69 -11.77 -23.31
N LEU A 171 9.44 -12.20 -23.54
CA LEU A 171 8.97 -12.73 -24.81
C LEU A 171 8.23 -11.65 -25.59
N VAL A 172 8.64 -11.43 -26.83
CA VAL A 172 8.02 -10.46 -27.74
C VAL A 172 7.85 -11.03 -29.14
N SER A 173 7.11 -10.35 -30.00
CA SER A 173 7.12 -10.66 -31.44
C SER A 173 8.49 -10.36 -32.07
N SER A 174 8.80 -11.04 -33.18
CA SER A 174 10.06 -10.87 -33.92
C SER A 174 10.29 -9.41 -34.34
N LYS A 175 9.20 -8.68 -34.65
CA LYS A 175 9.23 -7.25 -35.01
C LYS A 175 9.70 -6.35 -33.87
N SER A 176 9.38 -6.71 -32.62
CA SER A 176 9.68 -5.89 -31.44
C SER A 176 11.05 -6.21 -30.84
N LEU A 177 11.65 -7.37 -31.17
CA LEU A 177 12.86 -7.90 -30.52
C LEU A 177 14.00 -6.87 -30.39
N SER A 178 14.38 -6.23 -31.50
CA SER A 178 15.50 -5.28 -31.54
C SER A 178 15.26 -4.06 -30.67
N TYR A 179 14.02 -3.54 -30.68
CA TYR A 179 13.60 -2.41 -29.86
C TYR A 179 13.66 -2.74 -28.37
N ILE A 180 13.16 -3.91 -27.96
CA ILE A 180 13.13 -4.34 -26.55
C ILE A 180 14.55 -4.55 -26.00
N LYS A 181 15.41 -5.23 -26.77
CA LYS A 181 16.82 -5.43 -26.39
C LYS A 181 17.52 -4.09 -26.13
N LYS A 182 17.17 -3.05 -26.89
CA LYS A 182 17.72 -1.70 -26.70
C LYS A 182 17.15 -0.99 -25.47
N GLU A 183 15.85 -1.08 -25.24
CA GLU A 183 15.20 -0.36 -24.12
C GLU A 183 15.43 -1.01 -22.75
N ILE A 184 15.58 -2.34 -22.71
CA ILE A 184 15.80 -3.10 -21.47
C ILE A 184 17.04 -4.00 -21.63
N PRO A 185 18.27 -3.44 -21.70
CA PRO A 185 19.49 -4.21 -22.01
C PRO A 185 19.81 -5.33 -21.03
N LYS A 186 19.30 -5.24 -19.79
CA LYS A 186 19.53 -6.24 -18.74
C LYS A 186 18.62 -7.47 -18.85
N ALA A 187 17.56 -7.41 -19.66
CA ALA A 187 16.61 -8.50 -19.80
C ALA A 187 17.15 -9.54 -20.80
N GLU A 188 16.92 -10.82 -20.52
CA GLU A 188 17.00 -11.86 -21.55
C GLU A 188 15.75 -11.71 -22.43
N VAL A 189 15.92 -11.50 -23.73
CA VAL A 189 14.80 -11.25 -24.65
C VAL A 189 14.80 -12.29 -25.76
N ARG A 190 13.65 -12.94 -25.98
CA ARG A 190 13.44 -13.90 -27.08
C ARG A 190 12.23 -13.52 -27.91
N ALA A 191 12.23 -13.96 -29.16
CA ALA A 191 11.15 -13.70 -30.10
C ALA A 191 10.25 -14.94 -30.28
N ARG A 192 8.93 -14.72 -30.28
CA ARG A 192 7.93 -15.74 -30.62
C ARG A 192 6.68 -15.05 -31.17
N ASP A 193 6.40 -15.23 -32.47
CA ASP A 193 5.26 -14.57 -33.11
C ASP A 193 3.91 -15.19 -32.74
N SER A 194 3.88 -16.48 -32.35
CA SER A 194 2.68 -17.19 -31.93
C SER A 194 2.58 -17.27 -30.40
N MET A 195 1.85 -16.33 -29.80
CA MET A 195 1.54 -16.29 -28.38
C MET A 195 0.02 -16.21 -28.17
N PHE A 196 -0.54 -17.06 -27.30
CA PHE A 196 -1.95 -17.01 -26.93
C PHE A 196 -2.10 -16.09 -25.71
N GLY A 197 -2.13 -14.78 -25.98
CA GLY A 197 -2.20 -13.75 -24.96
C GLY A 197 -0.83 -13.28 -24.45
N GLY A 198 -0.85 -12.34 -23.51
CA GLY A 198 0.33 -11.74 -22.92
C GLY A 198 0.17 -11.51 -21.44
N GLY A 199 1.20 -10.99 -20.77
CA GLY A 199 1.12 -10.76 -19.34
C GLY A 199 2.45 -10.58 -18.65
N VAL A 200 2.39 -10.57 -17.33
CA VAL A 200 3.57 -10.61 -16.45
C VAL A 200 3.37 -11.64 -15.35
N ILE A 201 4.45 -12.33 -15.02
CA ILE A 201 4.57 -13.21 -13.86
C ILE A 201 5.74 -12.70 -13.01
N SER A 202 5.50 -12.45 -11.73
CA SER A 202 6.51 -11.96 -10.79
C SER A 202 6.69 -12.97 -9.65
N ASP A 203 7.93 -13.39 -9.44
CA ASP A 203 8.37 -14.35 -8.42
C ASP A 203 7.56 -15.65 -8.38
N SER A 204 7.00 -16.07 -9.53
CA SER A 204 6.04 -17.17 -9.68
C SER A 204 4.89 -17.14 -8.67
N ARG A 205 4.48 -15.94 -8.22
CA ARG A 205 3.40 -15.71 -7.24
C ARG A 205 2.32 -14.77 -7.75
N THR A 206 2.73 -13.67 -8.36
CA THR A 206 1.80 -12.68 -8.92
C THR A 206 1.73 -12.84 -10.43
N VAL A 207 0.52 -12.94 -10.97
CA VAL A 207 0.28 -13.06 -12.41
C VAL A 207 -0.71 -12.00 -12.87
N VAL A 208 -0.43 -11.39 -14.01
CA VAL A 208 -1.36 -10.54 -14.75
C VAL A 208 -1.46 -11.08 -16.17
N LEU A 209 -2.62 -11.62 -16.55
CA LEU A 209 -2.90 -12.19 -17.88
C LEU A 209 -3.76 -11.20 -18.67
N MET A 210 -3.27 -10.73 -19.81
CA MET A 210 -4.01 -9.88 -20.74
C MET A 210 -4.85 -10.75 -21.68
N LEU A 211 -6.17 -10.56 -21.69
CA LEU A 211 -7.14 -11.47 -22.33
C LEU A 211 -7.61 -11.05 -23.73
N SER A 212 -7.70 -9.75 -24.02
CA SER A 212 -8.27 -9.27 -25.30
C SER A 212 -7.49 -8.05 -25.81
N MET A 213 -6.92 -8.19 -27.02
CA MET A 213 -6.22 -7.18 -27.83
C MET A 213 -6.25 -7.66 -29.29
N PRO A 214 -6.55 -6.84 -30.34
CA PRO A 214 -6.05 -5.48 -30.51
C PRO A 214 -7.05 -4.44 -31.09
N GLU A 215 -8.38 -4.58 -30.92
CA GLU A 215 -9.38 -3.59 -31.42
C GLU A 215 -10.58 -3.36 -30.47
N GLY A 216 -10.45 -3.63 -29.15
CA GLY A 216 -11.55 -3.51 -28.18
C GLY A 216 -11.12 -3.32 -26.72
N ASP A 217 -12.06 -3.55 -25.80
CA ASP A 217 -11.90 -3.40 -24.33
C ASP A 217 -10.70 -4.21 -23.81
N TYR A 218 -9.69 -3.46 -23.35
CA TYR A 218 -8.48 -3.99 -22.75
C TYR A 218 -8.83 -4.60 -21.40
N THR A 219 -8.76 -5.92 -21.29
CA THR A 219 -9.06 -6.62 -20.05
C THR A 219 -7.90 -7.51 -19.63
N ALA A 220 -7.57 -7.47 -18.34
CA ALA A 220 -6.63 -8.39 -17.73
C ALA A 220 -7.22 -9.08 -16.51
N ILE A 221 -6.78 -10.32 -16.29
CA ILE A 221 -6.95 -11.02 -15.02
C ILE A 221 -5.67 -10.85 -14.24
N ALA A 222 -5.74 -10.25 -13.06
CA ALA A 222 -4.63 -10.19 -12.14
C ALA A 222 -4.89 -11.07 -10.92
N SER A 223 -3.86 -11.75 -10.44
CA SER A 223 -4.00 -12.80 -9.45
C SER A 223 -2.74 -13.06 -8.64
N ASN A 224 -2.92 -13.41 -7.36
CA ASN A 224 -1.88 -13.96 -6.49
C ASN A 224 -2.13 -15.44 -6.15
N HIS A 225 -3.03 -16.11 -6.87
CA HIS A 225 -3.39 -17.49 -6.60
C HIS A 225 -2.21 -18.41 -6.99
N PRO A 226 -1.68 -19.24 -6.08
CA PRO A 226 -0.48 -20.05 -6.35
C PRO A 226 -0.62 -20.95 -7.58
N TYR A 227 -1.79 -21.57 -7.78
CA TYR A 227 -2.02 -22.43 -8.94
C TYR A 227 -2.13 -21.65 -10.25
N LEU A 228 -2.66 -20.41 -10.24
CA LEU A 228 -2.72 -19.60 -11.46
C LEU A 228 -1.33 -19.08 -11.84
N ALA A 229 -0.54 -18.69 -10.84
CA ALA A 229 0.86 -18.33 -11.06
C ALA A 229 1.66 -19.52 -11.62
N MET A 230 1.50 -20.71 -11.06
CA MET A 230 2.15 -21.94 -11.55
C MET A 230 1.74 -22.30 -12.98
N LEU A 231 0.45 -22.18 -13.33
CA LEU A 231 -0.06 -22.41 -14.69
C LEU A 231 0.54 -21.40 -15.68
N ALA A 232 0.53 -20.11 -15.33
CA ALA A 232 1.11 -19.07 -16.16
C ALA A 232 2.63 -19.24 -16.33
N ASP A 233 3.34 -19.61 -15.27
CA ASP A 233 4.77 -19.89 -15.30
C ASP A 233 5.10 -21.06 -16.24
N SER A 234 4.35 -22.15 -16.13
CA SER A 234 4.49 -23.33 -16.99
C SER A 234 4.25 -22.98 -18.47
N TYR A 235 3.20 -22.18 -18.73
CA TYR A 235 2.90 -21.70 -20.08
C TYR A 235 3.99 -20.79 -20.63
N PHE A 236 4.50 -19.84 -19.83
CA PHE A 236 5.60 -18.98 -20.23
C PHE A 236 6.86 -19.78 -20.55
N ASN A 237 7.24 -20.74 -19.70
CA ASN A 237 8.44 -21.55 -19.92
C ASN A 237 8.32 -22.41 -21.19
N TYR A 238 7.15 -23.00 -21.46
CA TYR A 238 6.87 -23.68 -22.72
C TYR A 238 7.04 -22.74 -23.94
N LEU A 239 6.55 -21.51 -23.84
CA LEU A 239 6.75 -20.50 -24.88
C LEU A 239 8.23 -20.11 -25.02
N TRP A 240 8.95 -20.01 -23.91
CA TRP A 240 10.35 -19.60 -23.83
C TRP A 240 11.31 -20.62 -24.46
N GLU A 241 11.09 -21.90 -24.19
CA GLU A 241 11.92 -23.00 -24.69
C GLU A 241 11.80 -23.16 -26.21
N GLY A 242 10.59 -22.99 -26.76
CA GLY A 242 10.37 -23.01 -28.21
C GLY A 242 10.53 -21.65 -28.90
N ALA A 243 11.02 -20.62 -28.22
CA ALA A 243 11.27 -19.31 -28.81
C ALA A 243 12.67 -19.26 -29.46
N GLU A 244 12.76 -18.57 -30.60
CA GLU A 244 14.04 -18.41 -31.29
C GLU A 244 14.91 -17.38 -30.55
N THR A 245 16.17 -17.76 -30.32
CA THR A 245 17.19 -16.79 -29.92
C THR A 245 17.73 -16.18 -31.22
N ILE A 246 17.07 -15.15 -31.73
CA ILE A 246 17.59 -14.44 -32.89
C ILE A 246 18.82 -13.66 -32.42
N VAL A 247 19.99 -14.15 -32.83
CA VAL A 247 21.32 -13.55 -32.59
C VAL A 247 21.45 -12.26 -33.38
#